data_AF-A0A5E7VTP6-F1
#
_entry.id   AF-A0A5E7VTP6-F1
#
_cell.length_a   1.000
_cell.length_b   1.000
_cell.length_c   1.000
_cell.angle_alpha   90.00
_cell.angle_beta   90.00
_cell.angle_gamma   90.00
#
_symmetry.space_group_name_H-M   'P 1'
#
loop_
_entity.id
_entity.type
_entity.pdbx_description
1 polymer ?
#
loop_
_entity_poly.entity_id
_entity_poly.type
_entity_poly.pdbx_seq_one_letter_code
_entity_poly.pdbx_strand_id
1 'polypeptide(L)'
;MGLVVVLVQVVNLVGVFREVRRQARNERVWKPFAEAVAATGAAGFTAAQSLADTALKARSTSLVAGLQLHALQNVHVQMGKLHIGLGFISYSFGLVSSAVSLKKQRQNWQRAIRSGNQSAQDAAALATLGAGGMVTVNAYGLSHTVHATFTVLTAPNKSARTAAWAAAGTRLSSVFFRFNLAGALFTVLELSGTWLYNRYNLSAHDKWLKITPWSRDAEMRGDHSLDDYQSYLAFLIHAPYAQLGPNPHDSWLKNLLFKAKPSDIHLVLPRLTLSDLLPPLGGKSKYRLGLGAHRISIPLHSRGAPRERKDVISDEVVSSVRIVESTTKGLVLCLQYPVDPNSEFTPAKETLELAVCIQSVNGKGEWASRTRVIHLDPRGDGHFSVVAPELVKEKPPVLLVETPFLELADHAE
;
A
#
# COMPACT_ATOMS: atom_id res chain seq x y z
N MET A 1 27.55 23.85 18.85
CA MET A 1 27.04 23.12 17.66
C MET A 1 25.69 22.48 17.89
N GLY A 2 25.51 21.53 18.83
CA GLY A 2 24.21 20.85 19.03
C GLY A 2 23.01 21.77 19.35
N LEU A 3 23.21 22.82 20.16
CA LEU A 3 22.15 23.77 20.53
C LEU A 3 21.70 24.66 19.35
N VAL A 4 22.61 24.94 18.40
CA VAL A 4 22.33 25.68 17.17
C VAL A 4 21.53 24.80 16.20
N VAL A 5 21.88 23.53 16.07
CA VAL A 5 21.10 22.55 15.28
C VAL A 5 19.68 22.42 15.84
N VAL A 6 19.52 22.35 17.16
CA VAL A 6 18.19 22.32 17.81
C VAL A 6 17.38 23.58 17.53
N LEU A 7 17.98 24.77 17.64
CA LEU A 7 17.29 26.04 17.35
C LEU A 7 16.86 26.14 15.88
N VAL A 8 17.71 25.74 14.95
CA VAL A 8 17.38 25.72 13.51
C VAL A 8 16.23 24.74 13.23
N GLN A 9 16.26 23.55 13.82
CA GLN A 9 15.20 22.55 13.64
C GLN A 9 13.86 23.02 14.23
N VAL A 10 13.87 23.68 15.39
CA VAL A 10 12.66 24.25 16.01
C VAL A 10 12.10 25.41 15.17
N VAL A 11 12.94 26.31 14.65
CA VAL A 11 12.50 27.42 13.79
C VAL A 11 11.90 26.91 12.48
N ASN A 12 12.54 25.92 11.84
CA ASN A 12 12.00 25.27 10.65
C ASN A 12 10.65 24.60 10.95
N LEU A 13 10.52 23.91 12.08
CA LEU A 13 9.27 23.27 12.48
C LEU A 13 8.13 24.28 12.68
N VAL A 14 8.41 25.44 13.29
CA VAL A 14 7.41 26.51 13.48
C VAL A 14 6.98 27.10 12.14
N GLY A 15 7.92 27.33 11.22
CA GLY A 15 7.61 27.81 9.86
C GLY A 15 6.72 26.83 9.11
N VAL A 16 7.07 25.55 9.18
CA VAL A 16 6.30 24.45 8.60
C VAL A 16 4.90 24.35 9.23
N PHE A 17 4.76 24.41 10.55
CA PHE A 17 3.45 24.33 11.23
C PHE A 17 2.51 25.47 10.84
N ARG A 18 3.05 26.67 10.59
CA ARG A 18 2.27 27.80 10.06
C ARG A 18 1.78 27.54 8.64
N GLU A 19 2.60 26.95 7.78
CA GLU A 19 2.21 26.61 6.40
C GLU A 19 1.21 25.44 6.36
N VAL A 20 1.40 24.41 7.19
CA VAL A 20 0.46 23.32 7.47
C VAL A 20 -0.93 23.90 7.78
N ARG A 21 -1.00 24.86 8.72
CA ARG A 21 -2.27 25.48 9.13
C ARG A 21 -2.90 26.33 8.02
N ARG A 22 -2.09 26.92 7.15
CA ARG A 22 -2.54 27.76 6.03
C ARG A 22 -3.13 26.94 4.88
N GLN A 23 -2.62 25.75 4.62
CA GLN A 23 -3.06 24.86 3.52
C GLN A 23 -4.18 23.88 3.90
N ALA A 24 -4.72 23.96 5.13
CA ALA A 24 -5.69 23.00 5.70
C ALA A 24 -7.06 22.88 4.97
N ARG A 25 -7.28 23.61 3.86
CA ARG A 25 -8.54 23.55 3.09
C ARG A 25 -8.62 22.39 2.10
N ASN A 26 -7.51 21.76 1.72
CA ASN A 26 -7.49 20.64 0.76
C ASN A 26 -6.81 19.39 1.34
N GLU A 27 -7.61 18.37 1.64
CA GLU A 27 -7.17 17.13 2.27
C GLU A 27 -6.14 16.34 1.43
N ARG A 28 -6.21 16.43 0.09
CA ARG A 28 -5.26 15.77 -0.83
C ARG A 28 -3.85 16.37 -0.77
N VAL A 29 -3.72 17.63 -0.36
CA VAL A 29 -2.44 18.35 -0.29
C VAL A 29 -1.86 18.31 1.12
N TRP A 30 -2.72 18.48 2.13
CA TRP A 30 -2.26 18.57 3.51
C TRP A 30 -1.76 17.25 4.10
N LYS A 31 -2.38 16.11 3.75
CA LYS A 31 -1.98 14.79 4.28
C LYS A 31 -0.55 14.38 3.89
N PRO A 32 -0.15 14.40 2.59
CA PRO A 32 1.23 14.10 2.21
C PRO A 32 2.24 15.08 2.80
N PHE A 33 1.86 16.35 2.92
CA PHE A 33 2.70 17.36 3.54
C PHE A 33 2.93 17.07 5.03
N ALA A 34 1.86 16.79 5.79
CA ALA A 34 1.95 16.44 7.20
C ALA A 34 2.78 15.16 7.43
N GLU A 35 2.68 14.16 6.55
CA GLU A 35 3.53 12.96 6.58
C GLU A 35 5.01 13.30 6.38
N ALA A 36 5.33 14.11 5.36
CA ALA A 36 6.71 14.53 5.09
C ALA A 36 7.30 15.35 6.24
N VAL A 37 6.50 16.20 6.86
CA VAL A 37 6.87 16.98 8.05
C VAL A 37 7.11 16.09 9.25
N ALA A 38 6.23 15.11 9.50
CA ALA A 38 6.41 14.16 10.58
C ALA A 38 7.68 13.32 10.36
N ALA A 39 7.89 12.77 9.17
CA ALA A 39 9.08 11.99 8.85
C ALA A 39 10.37 12.81 9.03
N THR A 40 10.40 14.03 8.47
CA THR A 40 11.56 14.93 8.54
C THR A 40 11.80 15.44 9.95
N GLY A 41 10.74 15.79 10.68
CA GLY A 41 10.80 16.16 12.09
C GLY A 41 11.36 15.02 12.94
N ALA A 42 10.82 13.80 12.80
CA ALA A 42 11.30 12.62 13.51
C ALA A 42 12.80 12.39 13.26
N ALA A 43 13.23 12.38 11.99
CA ALA A 43 14.63 12.18 11.63
C ALA A 43 15.54 13.31 12.17
N GLY A 44 15.14 14.57 11.99
CA GLY A 44 15.92 15.73 12.44
C GLY A 44 16.10 15.80 13.96
N PHE A 45 15.02 15.57 14.72
CA PHE A 45 15.08 15.57 16.18
C PHE A 45 15.81 14.34 16.73
N THR A 46 15.69 13.18 16.09
CA THR A 46 16.46 11.98 16.44
C THR A 46 17.96 12.21 16.22
N ALA A 47 18.35 12.81 15.10
CA ALA A 47 19.75 13.15 14.83
C ALA A 47 20.30 14.17 15.85
N ALA A 48 19.52 15.21 16.18
CA ALA A 48 19.90 16.19 17.20
C ALA A 48 20.05 15.54 18.59
N GLN A 49 19.12 14.64 18.96
CA GLN A 49 19.17 13.88 20.20
C GLN A 49 20.38 12.94 20.23
N SER A 50 20.73 12.30 19.11
CA SER A 50 21.91 11.43 18.99
C SER A 50 23.21 12.17 19.24
N LEU A 51 23.43 13.28 18.53
CA LEU A 51 24.63 14.10 18.67
C LEU A 51 24.79 14.63 20.10
N ALA A 52 23.70 15.08 20.71
CA ALA A 52 23.71 15.63 22.05
C ALA A 52 23.88 14.54 23.13
N ASP A 53 23.27 13.37 22.98
CA ASP A 53 23.46 12.22 23.88
C ASP A 53 24.91 11.73 23.85
N THR A 54 25.52 11.58 22.67
CA THR A 54 26.93 11.20 22.53
C THR A 54 27.86 12.22 23.20
N ALA A 55 27.63 13.52 22.99
CA ALA A 55 28.43 14.57 23.61
C ALA A 55 28.31 14.56 25.15
N LEU A 56 27.10 14.40 25.69
CA LEU A 56 26.87 14.35 27.14
C LEU A 56 27.43 13.07 27.77
N LYS A 57 27.36 11.92 27.08
CA LYS A 57 28.01 10.68 27.50
C LYS A 57 29.53 10.83 27.55
N ALA A 58 30.15 11.39 26.52
CA ALA A 58 31.59 11.62 26.50
C ALA A 58 32.03 12.54 27.66
N ARG A 59 31.26 13.60 27.92
CA ARG A 59 31.49 14.48 29.08
C ARG A 59 31.33 13.73 30.40
N SER A 60 30.30 12.90 30.54
CA SER A 60 30.08 12.05 31.72
C SER A 60 31.29 11.17 32.00
N THR A 61 31.83 10.48 31.00
CA THR A 61 33.01 9.61 31.13
C THR A 61 34.24 10.40 31.59
N SER A 62 34.47 11.58 31.01
CA SER A 62 35.58 12.47 31.42
C SER A 62 35.44 12.95 32.88
N LEU A 63 34.23 13.30 33.32
CA LEU A 63 33.98 13.73 34.71
C LEU A 63 34.14 12.59 35.72
N VAL A 64 33.75 11.37 35.35
CA VAL A 64 33.99 10.17 36.18
C VAL A 64 35.50 9.92 36.32
N ALA A 65 36.25 9.99 35.23
CA ALA A 65 37.72 9.83 35.25
C ALA A 65 38.41 10.91 36.11
N GLY A 66 37.85 12.13 36.14
CA GLY A 66 38.34 13.23 36.98
C GLY A 66 37.78 13.27 38.41
N LEU A 67 37.03 12.25 38.87
CA LEU A 67 36.38 12.20 40.20
C LEU A 67 35.44 13.38 40.52
N GLN A 68 34.91 14.06 39.51
CA GLN A 68 34.05 15.24 39.66
C GLN A 68 32.55 14.88 39.79
N LEU A 69 32.19 14.14 40.84
CA LEU A 69 30.85 13.58 41.05
C LEU A 69 29.73 14.63 41.12
N HIS A 70 29.99 15.82 41.65
CA HIS A 70 29.00 16.91 41.67
C HIS A 70 28.69 17.47 40.26
N ALA A 71 29.70 17.55 39.39
CA ALA A 71 29.51 18.00 38.00
C ALA A 71 28.78 16.93 37.16
N LEU A 72 28.97 15.65 37.50
CA LEU A 72 28.30 14.51 36.86
C LEU A 72 26.76 14.59 37.02
N GLN A 73 26.28 14.95 38.22
CA GLN A 73 24.85 15.10 38.47
C GLN A 73 24.22 16.17 37.55
N ASN A 74 24.91 17.29 37.34
CA ASN A 74 24.45 18.35 36.44
C ASN A 74 24.39 17.88 34.98
N VAL A 75 25.33 17.03 34.53
CA VAL A 75 25.29 16.43 33.19
C VAL A 75 24.08 15.51 33.04
N HIS A 76 23.80 14.66 34.03
CA HIS A 76 22.61 13.79 33.98
C HIS A 76 21.30 14.59 33.96
N VAL A 77 21.23 15.71 34.69
CA VAL A 77 20.06 16.62 34.63
C VAL A 77 19.90 17.22 33.24
N GLN A 78 21.01 17.64 32.60
CA GLN A 78 20.99 18.14 31.22
C GLN A 78 20.57 17.06 30.23
N MET A 79 21.05 15.82 30.40
CA MET A 79 20.59 14.66 29.61
C MET A 79 19.09 14.44 29.79
N GLY A 80 18.57 14.50 31.02
CA GLY A 80 17.14 14.35 31.29
C GLY A 80 16.31 15.38 30.55
N LYS A 81 16.68 16.66 30.63
CA LYS A 81 16.00 17.76 29.91
C LYS A 81 16.05 17.57 28.39
N LEU A 82 17.20 17.18 27.87
CA LEU A 82 17.41 16.90 26.45
C LEU A 82 16.51 15.75 25.97
N HIS A 83 16.56 14.59 26.63
CA HIS A 83 15.77 13.43 26.22
C HIS A 83 14.28 13.63 26.38
N ILE A 84 13.83 14.36 27.42
CA ILE A 84 12.41 14.70 27.53
C ILE A 84 11.98 15.66 26.42
N GLY A 85 12.72 16.75 26.21
CA GLY A 85 12.35 17.75 25.19
C GLY A 85 12.42 17.19 23.76
N LEU A 86 13.60 16.73 23.34
CA LEU A 86 13.82 16.25 21.98
C LEU A 86 13.17 14.88 21.75
N GLY A 87 13.23 13.99 22.73
CA GLY A 87 12.64 12.65 22.62
C GLY A 87 11.13 12.69 22.50
N PHE A 88 10.44 13.58 23.23
CA PHE A 88 9.00 13.71 23.10
C PHE A 88 8.59 14.07 21.66
N ILE A 89 9.29 15.04 21.06
CA ILE A 89 9.02 15.48 19.68
C ILE A 89 9.39 14.38 18.68
N SER A 90 10.59 13.80 18.81
CA SER A 90 11.09 12.72 17.94
C SER A 90 10.12 11.54 17.92
N TYR A 91 9.77 10.99 19.08
CA TYR A 91 8.92 9.80 19.17
C TYR A 91 7.47 10.07 18.77
N SER A 92 6.96 11.29 19.02
CA SER A 92 5.60 11.65 18.58
C SER A 92 5.50 11.72 17.05
N PHE A 93 6.43 12.44 16.41
CA PHE A 93 6.45 12.51 14.95
C PHE A 93 6.81 11.16 14.31
N GLY A 94 7.74 10.42 14.92
CA GLY A 94 8.10 9.08 14.48
C GLY A 94 6.89 8.15 14.53
N LEU A 95 6.12 8.17 15.61
CA LEU A 95 4.90 7.35 15.75
C LEU A 95 3.87 7.67 14.66
N VAL A 96 3.62 8.95 14.40
CA VAL A 96 2.69 9.38 13.33
C VAL A 96 3.19 8.90 11.97
N SER A 97 4.46 9.15 11.65
CA SER A 97 5.07 8.75 10.38
C SER A 97 5.01 7.23 10.18
N SER A 98 5.38 6.45 11.20
CA SER A 98 5.38 4.99 11.13
C SER A 98 3.97 4.41 11.05
N ALA A 99 2.98 5.03 11.70
CA ALA A 99 1.58 4.60 11.59
C ALA A 99 1.02 4.82 10.17
N VAL A 100 1.37 5.95 9.54
CA VAL A 100 1.01 6.22 8.14
C VAL A 100 1.69 5.22 7.21
N SER A 101 2.99 4.97 7.40
CA SER A 101 3.70 3.97 6.60
C SER A 101 3.12 2.56 6.79
N LEU A 102 2.83 2.13 8.03
CA LEU A 102 2.23 0.84 8.31
C LEU A 102 0.90 0.65 7.58
N LYS A 103 0.06 1.70 7.55
CA LYS A 103 -1.18 1.67 6.78
C LYS A 103 -0.91 1.45 5.29
N LYS A 104 0.06 2.17 4.71
CA LYS A 104 0.46 2.02 3.31
C LYS A 104 1.01 0.61 3.01
N GLN A 105 1.89 0.08 3.85
CA GLN A 105 2.48 -1.24 3.62
C GLN A 105 1.48 -2.38 3.83
N ARG A 106 0.54 -2.23 4.77
CA ARG A 106 -0.58 -3.15 4.91
C ARG A 106 -1.44 -3.19 3.65
N GLN A 107 -1.71 -2.04 3.02
CA GLN A 107 -2.45 -2.00 1.75
C GLN A 107 -1.66 -2.67 0.61
N ASN A 108 -0.35 -2.42 0.52
CA ASN A 108 0.51 -3.08 -0.47
C ASN A 108 0.53 -4.60 -0.27
N TRP A 109 0.58 -5.06 0.98
CA TRP A 109 0.52 -6.48 1.32
C TRP A 109 -0.83 -7.10 0.96
N GLN A 110 -1.95 -6.44 1.27
CA GLN A 110 -3.27 -6.86 0.84
C GLN A 110 -3.39 -6.94 -0.69
N ARG A 111 -2.86 -5.96 -1.42
CA ARG A 111 -2.82 -5.99 -2.89
C ARG A 111 -1.99 -7.17 -3.42
N ALA A 112 -0.84 -7.44 -2.81
CA ALA A 112 0.02 -8.57 -3.20
C ALA A 112 -0.66 -9.93 -2.96
N ILE A 113 -1.35 -10.07 -1.83
CA ILE A 113 -2.15 -11.26 -1.50
C ILE A 113 -3.28 -11.46 -2.53
N ARG A 114 -3.92 -10.35 -2.92
CA ARG A 114 -5.01 -10.35 -3.92
C ARG A 114 -4.49 -10.65 -5.33
N SER A 115 -3.30 -10.18 -5.68
CA SER A 115 -2.72 -10.40 -7.01
C SER A 115 -2.05 -11.78 -7.17
N GLY A 116 -2.00 -12.60 -6.12
CA GLY A 116 -1.37 -13.92 -6.14
C GLY A 116 0.16 -13.91 -6.32
N ASN A 117 0.81 -12.76 -6.21
CA ASN A 117 2.26 -12.64 -6.42
C ASN A 117 2.99 -12.91 -5.09
N GLN A 118 3.46 -14.14 -4.91
CA GLN A 118 4.05 -14.61 -3.65
C GLN A 118 5.33 -13.83 -3.29
N SER A 119 6.19 -13.51 -4.26
CA SER A 119 7.40 -12.72 -4.01
C SER A 119 7.08 -11.28 -3.60
N ALA A 120 6.08 -10.65 -4.22
CA ALA A 120 5.59 -9.34 -3.79
C ALA A 120 4.90 -9.42 -2.42
N GLN A 121 4.20 -10.50 -2.13
CA GLN A 121 3.53 -10.73 -0.84
C GLN A 121 4.54 -10.81 0.29
N ASP A 122 5.59 -11.62 0.14
CA ASP A 122 6.63 -11.78 1.16
C ASP A 122 7.41 -10.48 1.37
N ALA A 123 7.71 -9.76 0.28
CA ALA A 123 8.35 -8.46 0.34
C ALA A 123 7.48 -7.40 1.04
N ALA A 124 6.18 -7.35 0.75
CA ALA A 124 5.25 -6.44 1.40
C ALA A 124 5.00 -6.81 2.88
N ALA A 125 5.03 -8.10 3.22
CA ALA A 125 4.99 -8.58 4.60
C ALA A 125 6.22 -8.09 5.37
N LEU A 126 7.42 -8.22 4.78
CA LEU A 126 8.67 -7.69 5.34
C LEU A 126 8.59 -6.18 5.57
N ALA A 127 8.05 -5.44 4.59
CA ALA A 127 7.86 -3.99 4.72
C ALA A 127 6.88 -3.63 5.84
N THR A 128 5.79 -4.40 5.97
CA THR A 128 4.78 -4.25 7.02
C THR A 128 5.36 -4.55 8.40
N LEU A 129 6.20 -5.58 8.53
CA LEU A 129 6.92 -5.90 9.76
C LEU A 129 7.88 -4.77 10.15
N GLY A 130 8.62 -4.21 9.19
CA GLY A 130 9.46 -3.02 9.40
C GLY A 130 8.66 -1.84 9.94
N ALA A 131 7.60 -1.44 9.23
CA ALA A 131 6.76 -0.32 9.64
C ALA A 131 6.07 -0.56 11.01
N GLY A 132 5.60 -1.78 11.27
CA GLY A 132 4.98 -2.16 12.54
C GLY A 132 5.96 -2.17 13.72
N GLY A 133 7.20 -2.63 13.48
CA GLY A 133 8.29 -2.51 14.42
C GLY A 133 8.62 -1.05 14.74
N MET A 134 8.66 -0.19 13.72
CA MET A 134 8.85 1.26 13.89
C MET A 134 7.75 1.92 14.74
N VAL A 135 6.48 1.56 14.55
CA VAL A 135 5.37 2.00 15.42
C VAL A 135 5.64 1.61 16.88
N THR A 136 6.03 0.36 17.10
CA THR A 136 6.25 -0.19 18.45
C THR A 136 7.41 0.51 19.17
N VAL A 137 8.56 0.71 18.50
CA VAL A 137 9.71 1.36 19.13
C VAL A 137 9.48 2.85 19.40
N ASN A 138 8.76 3.56 18.52
CA ASN A 138 8.36 4.94 18.77
C ASN A 138 7.38 5.05 19.94
N ALA A 139 6.37 4.17 20.00
CA ALA A 139 5.43 4.12 21.12
C ALA A 139 6.14 3.81 22.44
N TYR A 140 7.10 2.88 22.43
CA TYR A 140 7.94 2.56 23.58
C TYR A 140 8.75 3.78 24.06
N GLY A 141 9.47 4.45 23.15
CA GLY A 141 10.24 5.67 23.46
C GLY A 141 9.36 6.79 24.01
N LEU A 142 8.20 7.02 23.40
CA LEU A 142 7.23 8.04 23.83
C LEU A 142 6.68 7.73 25.22
N SER A 143 6.25 6.49 25.48
CA SER A 143 5.71 6.07 26.77
C SER A 143 6.71 6.27 27.90
N HIS A 144 7.97 5.87 27.69
CA HIS A 144 9.04 6.11 28.65
C HIS A 144 9.32 7.60 28.89
N THR A 145 9.24 8.41 27.84
CA THR A 145 9.43 9.86 27.91
C THR A 145 8.30 10.54 28.68
N VAL A 146 7.04 10.19 28.39
CA VAL A 146 5.86 10.68 29.11
C VAL A 146 5.93 10.31 30.58
N HIS A 147 6.25 9.07 30.89
CA HIS A 147 6.39 8.63 32.27
C HIS A 147 7.51 9.37 33.01
N ALA A 148 8.68 9.56 32.39
CA ALA A 148 9.76 10.36 32.98
C ALA A 148 9.35 11.82 33.20
N THR A 149 8.58 12.39 32.26
CA THR A 149 8.04 13.75 32.35
C THR A 149 7.10 13.86 33.55
N PHE A 150 6.19 12.90 33.70
CA PHE A 150 5.28 12.85 34.84
C PHE A 150 6.02 12.78 36.17
N THR A 151 7.01 11.89 36.31
CA THR A 151 7.83 11.77 37.53
C THR A 151 8.57 13.05 37.88
N VAL A 152 9.06 13.79 36.89
CA VAL A 152 9.72 15.08 37.10
C VAL A 152 8.73 16.16 37.53
N LEU A 153 7.54 16.19 36.93
CA LEU A 153 6.50 17.19 37.21
C LEU A 153 5.84 17.00 38.58
N THR A 154 5.70 15.75 39.03
CA THR A 154 5.07 15.41 40.32
C THR A 154 6.06 15.37 41.49
N ALA A 155 7.33 15.66 41.27
CA ALA A 155 8.34 15.66 42.32
C ALA A 155 8.04 16.72 43.41
N PRO A 156 8.08 16.37 44.71
CA PRO A 156 7.53 17.20 45.78
C PRO A 156 8.38 18.44 46.11
N ASN A 157 9.68 18.43 45.80
CA ASN A 157 10.57 19.55 46.11
C ASN A 157 11.69 19.70 45.05
N LYS A 158 12.45 20.81 45.13
CA LYS A 158 13.51 21.11 44.15
C LYS A 158 14.61 20.05 44.11
N SER A 159 14.98 19.46 45.25
CA SER A 159 16.00 18.41 45.33
C SER A 159 15.54 17.12 44.66
N ALA A 160 14.34 16.65 45.01
CA ALA A 160 13.69 15.49 44.41
C ALA A 160 13.50 15.66 42.90
N ARG A 161 13.15 16.86 42.44
CA ARG A 161 13.03 17.17 41.01
C ARG A 161 14.37 17.11 40.28
N THR A 162 15.45 17.60 40.89
CA THR A 162 16.81 17.49 40.33
C THR A 162 17.24 16.03 40.25
N ALA A 163 16.97 15.22 41.28
CA ALA A 163 17.22 13.78 41.24
C ALA A 163 16.37 13.07 40.16
N ALA A 164 15.10 13.43 40.01
CA ALA A 164 14.21 12.90 38.98
C ALA A 164 14.72 13.23 37.56
N TRP A 165 15.20 14.46 37.33
CA TRP A 165 15.82 14.84 36.06
C TRP A 165 17.09 14.00 35.77
N ALA A 166 17.95 13.81 36.77
CA ALA A 166 19.16 13.02 36.61
C ALA A 166 18.86 11.55 36.30
N ALA A 167 17.90 10.95 37.04
CA ALA A 167 17.45 9.58 36.81
C ALA A 167 16.75 9.42 35.45
N ALA A 168 15.97 10.41 35.02
CA ALA A 168 15.39 10.44 33.68
C ALA A 168 16.48 10.47 32.59
N GLY A 169 17.56 11.23 32.79
CA GLY A 169 18.67 11.33 31.84
C GLY A 169 19.33 9.98 31.57
N THR A 170 19.72 9.25 32.60
CA THR A 170 20.37 7.94 32.45
C THR A 170 19.43 6.90 31.85
N ARG A 171 18.17 6.84 32.34
CA ARG A 171 17.17 5.89 31.84
C ARG A 171 16.80 6.16 30.39
N LEU A 172 16.47 7.40 30.03
CA LEU A 172 16.06 7.75 28.67
C LEU A 172 17.20 7.66 27.67
N SER A 173 18.44 7.85 28.10
CA SER A 173 19.61 7.59 27.27
C SER A 173 19.75 6.10 26.91
N SER A 174 19.46 5.19 27.84
CA SER A 174 19.39 3.74 27.57
C SER A 174 18.23 3.38 26.63
N VAL A 175 17.05 3.97 26.86
CA VAL A 175 15.89 3.82 25.97
C VAL A 175 16.23 4.30 24.56
N PHE A 176 16.87 5.46 24.43
CA PHE A 176 17.28 6.03 23.15
C PHE A 176 18.28 5.14 22.41
N PHE A 177 19.25 4.53 23.10
CA PHE A 177 20.17 3.58 22.47
C PHE A 177 19.44 2.37 21.88
N ARG A 178 18.52 1.76 22.65
CA ARG A 178 17.70 0.63 22.19
C ARG A 178 16.80 1.02 21.03
N PHE A 179 16.20 2.21 21.11
CA PHE A 179 15.39 2.79 20.04
C PHE A 179 16.19 2.96 18.74
N ASN A 180 17.41 3.51 18.78
CA ASN A 180 18.20 3.68 17.56
C ASN A 180 18.57 2.35 16.92
N LEU A 181 18.96 1.35 17.72
CA LEU A 181 19.34 0.04 17.20
C LEU A 181 18.15 -0.68 16.57
N ALA A 182 17.05 -0.78 17.31
CA ALA A 182 15.83 -1.43 16.81
C ALA A 182 15.21 -0.64 15.65
N GLY A 183 15.21 0.69 15.74
CA GLY A 183 14.70 1.58 14.71
C GLY A 183 15.48 1.47 13.41
N ALA A 184 16.82 1.38 13.47
CA ALA A 184 17.64 1.14 12.29
C ALA A 184 17.31 -0.21 11.63
N LEU A 185 17.20 -1.28 12.43
CA LEU A 185 16.80 -2.60 11.93
C LEU A 185 15.44 -2.54 11.21
N PHE A 186 14.42 -2.00 11.87
CA PHE A 186 13.07 -1.93 11.30
C PHE A 186 12.98 -1.02 10.08
N THR A 187 13.76 0.07 10.03
CA THR A 187 13.89 0.91 8.84
C THR A 187 14.49 0.13 7.68
N VAL A 188 15.54 -0.66 7.92
CA VAL A 188 16.15 -1.52 6.88
C VAL A 188 15.14 -2.55 6.37
N LEU A 189 14.38 -3.20 7.26
CA LEU A 189 13.33 -4.14 6.87
C LEU A 189 12.25 -3.47 6.02
N GLU A 190 11.80 -2.27 6.42
CA GLU A 190 10.80 -1.51 5.69
C GLU A 190 11.29 -1.12 4.28
N LEU A 191 12.50 -0.57 4.18
CA LEU A 191 13.11 -0.16 2.91
C LEU A 191 13.38 -1.35 2.00
N SER A 192 13.96 -2.43 2.53
CA SER A 192 14.29 -3.63 1.75
C SER A 192 13.02 -4.31 1.25
N GLY A 193 12.01 -4.43 2.12
CA GLY A 193 10.70 -4.97 1.75
C GLY A 193 10.01 -4.10 0.70
N THR A 194 10.03 -2.77 0.84
CA THR A 194 9.44 -1.86 -0.15
C THR A 194 10.16 -1.93 -1.49
N TRP A 195 11.49 -1.99 -1.48
CA TRP A 195 12.29 -2.13 -2.69
C TRP A 195 12.01 -3.46 -3.40
N LEU A 196 12.01 -4.59 -2.67
CA LEU A 196 11.65 -5.90 -3.21
C LEU A 196 10.21 -5.93 -3.73
N TYR A 197 9.27 -5.32 -3.00
CA TYR A 197 7.87 -5.22 -3.42
C TYR A 197 7.77 -4.50 -4.76
N ASN A 198 8.40 -3.34 -4.90
CA ASN A 198 8.41 -2.58 -6.16
C ASN A 198 9.13 -3.33 -7.28
N ARG A 199 10.18 -4.11 -6.97
CA ARG A 199 10.90 -4.95 -7.94
C ARG A 199 10.01 -6.04 -8.54
N TYR A 200 9.11 -6.62 -7.74
CA TYR A 200 8.19 -7.69 -8.16
C TYR A 200 6.81 -7.18 -8.59
N ASN A 201 6.44 -5.95 -8.21
CA ASN A 201 5.13 -5.36 -8.48
C ASN A 201 5.27 -4.02 -9.22
N LEU A 202 5.63 -4.11 -10.50
CA LEU A 202 5.75 -2.96 -11.40
C LEU A 202 4.40 -2.56 -12.01
N SER A 203 4.18 -1.26 -12.16
CA SER A 203 3.02 -0.74 -12.90
C SER A 203 3.14 -1.05 -14.41
N ALA A 204 2.03 -0.93 -15.15
CA ALA A 204 2.02 -1.03 -16.61
C ALA A 204 3.01 -0.05 -17.26
N HIS A 205 3.04 1.20 -16.78
CA HIS A 205 3.97 2.21 -17.24
C HIS A 205 5.43 1.84 -16.96
N ASP A 206 5.74 1.35 -15.75
CA ASP A 206 7.12 1.01 -15.38
C ASP A 206 7.62 -0.24 -16.12
N LYS A 207 6.73 -1.21 -16.39
CA LYS A 207 7.02 -2.35 -17.26
C LYS A 207 7.38 -1.88 -18.67
N TRP A 208 6.63 -0.92 -19.22
CA TRP A 208 6.95 -0.32 -20.51
C TRP A 208 8.31 0.39 -20.48
N LEU A 209 8.53 1.30 -19.52
CA LEU A 209 9.81 2.02 -19.40
C LEU A 209 11.01 1.08 -19.30
N LYS A 210 10.88 -0.05 -18.59
CA LYS A 210 11.96 -1.02 -18.43
C LYS A 210 12.48 -1.62 -19.75
N ILE A 211 11.62 -1.76 -20.75
CA ILE A 211 12.00 -2.34 -22.05
C ILE A 211 12.50 -1.29 -23.06
N THR A 212 12.28 -0.01 -22.78
CA THR A 212 12.68 1.08 -23.69
C THR A 212 14.18 1.36 -23.61
N PRO A 213 14.77 2.02 -24.63
CA PRO A 213 16.18 2.38 -24.65
C PRO A 213 16.59 3.31 -23.50
N TRP A 214 15.63 4.04 -22.91
CA TRP A 214 15.84 4.93 -21.75
C TRP A 214 15.95 4.18 -20.42
N SER A 215 15.68 2.88 -20.40
CA SER A 215 15.83 2.05 -19.20
C SER A 215 17.28 2.01 -18.73
N ARG A 216 17.49 2.06 -17.41
CA ARG A 216 18.81 1.80 -16.79
C ARG A 216 19.10 0.30 -16.64
N ASP A 217 18.11 -0.56 -16.89
CA ASP A 217 18.18 -2.01 -16.75
C ASP A 217 18.69 -2.62 -18.07
N ALA A 218 20.00 -2.87 -18.17
CA ALA A 218 20.64 -3.30 -19.42
C ALA A 218 20.18 -4.68 -19.90
N GLU A 219 19.73 -5.55 -18.99
CA GLU A 219 19.22 -6.89 -19.33
C GLU A 219 17.82 -6.83 -19.92
N MET A 220 16.99 -5.91 -19.44
CA MET A 220 15.59 -5.75 -19.88
C MET A 220 15.43 -4.77 -21.04
N ARG A 221 16.46 -3.95 -21.31
CA ARG A 221 16.46 -2.96 -22.40
C ARG A 221 16.42 -3.69 -23.74
N GLY A 222 15.34 -3.50 -24.49
CA GLY A 222 15.26 -3.91 -25.89
C GLY A 222 15.70 -2.79 -26.82
N ASP A 223 16.04 -3.16 -28.05
CA ASP A 223 16.21 -2.25 -29.19
C ASP A 223 15.12 -2.57 -30.22
N HIS A 224 13.93 -2.02 -29.98
CA HIS A 224 12.75 -2.23 -30.81
C HIS A 224 12.36 -0.94 -31.53
N SER A 225 11.49 -1.05 -32.54
CA SER A 225 11.00 0.13 -33.24
C SER A 225 10.10 0.98 -32.34
N LEU A 226 9.93 2.26 -32.67
CA LEU A 226 8.99 3.14 -31.95
C LEU A 226 7.55 2.58 -32.00
N ASP A 227 7.16 1.96 -33.13
CA ASP A 227 5.84 1.35 -33.31
C ASP A 227 5.65 0.15 -32.36
N ASP A 228 6.67 -0.68 -32.18
CA ASP A 228 6.64 -1.80 -31.24
C ASP A 228 6.45 -1.30 -29.80
N TYR A 229 7.17 -0.24 -29.41
CA TYR A 229 7.01 0.35 -28.08
C TYR A 229 5.63 0.97 -27.87
N GLN A 230 5.08 1.68 -28.86
CA GLN A 230 3.73 2.25 -28.77
C GLN A 230 2.67 1.15 -28.69
N SER A 231 2.83 0.10 -29.49
CA SER A 231 1.98 -1.09 -29.49
C SER A 231 2.03 -1.82 -28.15
N TYR A 232 3.22 -1.97 -27.55
CA TYR A 232 3.37 -2.59 -26.24
C TYR A 232 2.81 -1.72 -25.10
N LEU A 233 3.02 -0.40 -25.14
CA LEU A 233 2.41 0.52 -24.17
C LEU A 233 0.89 0.41 -24.23
N ALA A 234 0.32 0.48 -25.44
CA ALA A 234 -1.10 0.30 -25.68
C ALA A 234 -1.59 -1.04 -25.11
N PHE A 235 -0.84 -2.13 -25.31
CA PHE A 235 -1.16 -3.45 -24.76
C PHE A 235 -1.17 -3.49 -23.22
N LEU A 236 -0.34 -2.69 -22.55
CA LEU A 236 -0.26 -2.63 -21.10
C LEU A 236 -1.31 -1.70 -20.46
N ILE A 237 -1.53 -0.51 -21.04
CA ILE A 237 -2.49 0.48 -20.48
C ILE A 237 -3.95 0.17 -20.84
N HIS A 238 -4.18 -0.64 -21.88
CA HIS A 238 -5.53 -1.09 -22.27
C HIS A 238 -5.81 -2.53 -21.82
N ALA A 239 -5.06 -3.04 -20.84
CA ALA A 239 -5.37 -4.33 -20.24
C ALA A 239 -6.72 -4.27 -19.51
N PRO A 240 -7.57 -5.31 -19.62
CA PRO A 240 -8.81 -5.38 -18.86
C PRO A 240 -8.53 -5.42 -17.36
N TYR A 241 -9.38 -4.81 -16.55
CA TYR A 241 -9.24 -4.84 -15.10
C TYR A 241 -10.60 -4.96 -14.44
N ALA A 242 -10.64 -5.50 -13.22
CA ALA A 242 -11.85 -5.59 -12.43
C ALA A 242 -11.83 -4.56 -11.31
N GLN A 243 -13.00 -4.02 -10.99
CA GLN A 243 -13.21 -3.10 -9.90
C GLN A 243 -14.35 -3.63 -9.03
N LEU A 244 -14.11 -3.73 -7.73
CA LEU A 244 -15.11 -4.16 -6.75
C LEU A 244 -15.38 -3.02 -5.77
N GLY A 245 -16.65 -2.87 -5.39
CA GLY A 245 -17.11 -1.79 -4.53
C GLY A 245 -17.71 -0.63 -5.31
N PRO A 246 -18.27 0.39 -4.62
CA PRO A 246 -19.03 1.45 -5.26
C PRO A 246 -18.18 2.15 -6.33
N ASN A 247 -18.64 2.12 -7.59
CA ASN A 247 -18.20 3.09 -8.58
C ASN A 247 -18.62 4.46 -8.02
N PRO A 248 -17.69 5.35 -7.63
CA PRO A 248 -18.10 6.65 -7.12
C PRO A 248 -18.87 7.35 -8.22
N HIS A 249 -20.18 7.53 -8.03
CA HIS A 249 -20.99 8.36 -8.91
C HIS A 249 -20.33 9.72 -9.04
N ASP A 250 -20.45 10.35 -10.21
CA ASP A 250 -19.93 11.71 -10.47
C ASP A 250 -20.42 12.77 -9.47
N SER A 251 -21.45 12.46 -8.66
CA SER A 251 -22.01 13.35 -7.65
C SER A 251 -22.05 12.74 -6.25
N TRP A 252 -21.49 13.47 -5.29
CA TRP A 252 -21.51 13.18 -3.84
C TRP A 252 -22.92 12.95 -3.27
N LEU A 253 -23.95 13.62 -3.82
CA LEU A 253 -25.34 13.48 -3.39
C LEU A 253 -25.94 12.10 -3.74
N LYS A 254 -25.56 11.51 -4.89
CA LYS A 254 -26.03 10.17 -5.30
C LYS A 254 -25.45 9.09 -4.38
N ASN A 255 -24.20 9.26 -3.93
CA ASN A 255 -23.58 8.36 -2.95
C ASN A 255 -24.25 8.42 -1.57
N LEU A 256 -24.95 9.51 -1.23
CA LEU A 256 -25.67 9.66 0.03
C LEU A 256 -27.07 9.02 -0.01
N LEU A 257 -27.75 9.10 -1.16
CA LEU A 257 -29.13 8.62 -1.34
C LEU A 257 -29.21 7.14 -1.73
N PHE A 258 -28.22 6.62 -2.48
CA PHE A 258 -28.19 5.24 -2.92
C PHE A 258 -27.09 4.49 -2.16
N LYS A 259 -27.49 3.63 -1.21
CA LYS A 259 -26.57 2.65 -0.60
C LYS A 259 -26.12 1.69 -1.69
N ALA A 260 -24.80 1.62 -1.93
CA ALA A 260 -24.23 0.59 -2.79
C ALA A 260 -24.60 -0.80 -2.23
N LYS A 261 -25.26 -1.62 -3.05
CA LYS A 261 -25.48 -3.02 -2.73
C LYS A 261 -24.11 -3.73 -2.76
N PRO A 262 -23.84 -4.67 -1.84
CA PRO A 262 -22.62 -5.47 -1.89
C PRO A 262 -22.58 -6.32 -3.19
N SER A 263 -21.37 -6.50 -3.74
CA SER A 263 -20.98 -7.64 -4.61
C SER A 263 -21.18 -7.57 -6.14
N ASP A 264 -21.23 -6.39 -6.75
CA ASP A 264 -21.08 -6.27 -8.22
C ASP A 264 -19.60 -6.13 -8.61
N ILE A 265 -19.15 -7.00 -9.50
CA ILE A 265 -17.80 -6.96 -10.08
C ILE A 265 -17.89 -6.19 -11.39
N HIS A 266 -17.32 -4.99 -11.43
CA HIS A 266 -17.24 -4.20 -12.66
C HIS A 266 -15.98 -4.57 -13.44
N LEU A 267 -16.16 -5.25 -14.56
CA LEU A 267 -15.11 -5.52 -15.52
C LEU A 267 -15.01 -4.36 -16.51
N VAL A 268 -13.87 -3.67 -16.49
CA VAL A 268 -13.59 -2.56 -17.41
C VAL A 268 -12.74 -3.05 -18.57
N LEU A 269 -13.21 -2.75 -19.78
CA LEU A 269 -12.58 -3.09 -21.06
C LEU A 269 -12.18 -1.80 -21.79
N PRO A 270 -10.96 -1.27 -21.57
CA PRO A 270 -10.53 -0.03 -22.21
C PRO A 270 -10.48 -0.18 -23.74
N ARG A 271 -10.98 0.82 -24.48
CA ARG A 271 -11.04 0.87 -25.96
C ARG A 271 -11.93 -0.16 -26.66
N LEU A 272 -12.63 -1.02 -25.92
CA LEU A 272 -13.73 -1.80 -26.47
C LEU A 272 -15.02 -1.01 -26.29
N THR A 273 -15.77 -0.83 -27.35
CA THR A 273 -17.13 -0.28 -27.28
C THR A 273 -18.15 -1.39 -27.51
N LEU A 274 -19.41 -1.18 -27.15
CA LEU A 274 -20.46 -2.14 -27.50
C LEU A 274 -20.57 -2.33 -29.03
N SER A 275 -20.40 -1.25 -29.81
CA SER A 275 -20.39 -1.31 -31.27
C SER A 275 -19.27 -2.15 -31.87
N ASP A 276 -18.13 -2.27 -31.19
CA ASP A 276 -17.02 -3.12 -31.63
C ASP A 276 -17.34 -4.62 -31.49
N LEU A 277 -18.25 -4.96 -30.58
CA LEU A 277 -18.70 -6.32 -30.28
C LEU A 277 -19.97 -6.72 -31.03
N LEU A 278 -20.72 -5.75 -31.54
CA LEU A 278 -21.93 -5.99 -32.31
C LEU A 278 -21.61 -6.12 -33.81
N PRO A 279 -22.31 -7.01 -34.53
CA PRO A 279 -22.16 -7.11 -35.98
C PRO A 279 -22.82 -5.90 -36.68
N PRO A 280 -22.13 -5.15 -37.55
CA PRO A 280 -22.78 -4.13 -38.35
C PRO A 280 -23.63 -4.81 -39.44
N LEU A 281 -24.96 -4.59 -39.40
CA LEU A 281 -25.95 -4.88 -40.45
C LEU A 281 -25.62 -6.13 -41.31
N GLY A 282 -25.59 -7.32 -40.68
CA GLY A 282 -25.38 -8.61 -41.35
C GLY A 282 -23.92 -9.06 -41.53
N GLY A 283 -22.95 -8.25 -41.10
CA GLY A 283 -21.52 -8.58 -41.10
C GLY A 283 -21.04 -9.36 -39.86
N LYS A 284 -19.74 -9.66 -39.80
CA LYS A 284 -19.09 -10.21 -38.59
C LYS A 284 -18.69 -9.06 -37.66
N SER A 285 -18.81 -9.27 -36.34
CA SER A 285 -18.29 -8.30 -35.36
C SER A 285 -16.78 -8.12 -35.51
N LYS A 286 -16.27 -6.93 -35.18
CA LYS A 286 -14.83 -6.64 -35.24
C LYS A 286 -14.06 -7.38 -34.15
N TYR A 287 -14.69 -7.53 -32.99
CA TYR A 287 -14.18 -8.30 -31.87
C TYR A 287 -15.23 -9.26 -31.32
N ARG A 288 -14.76 -10.30 -30.62
CA ARG A 288 -15.61 -11.17 -29.78
C ARG A 288 -15.06 -11.17 -28.36
N LEU A 289 -15.97 -11.12 -27.39
CA LEU A 289 -15.64 -11.23 -25.98
C LEU A 289 -15.93 -12.65 -25.51
N GLY A 290 -15.01 -13.23 -24.76
CA GLY A 290 -15.24 -14.45 -24.00
C GLY A 290 -14.83 -14.26 -22.55
N LEU A 291 -15.56 -14.89 -21.64
CA LEU A 291 -15.29 -14.87 -20.21
C LEU A 291 -15.19 -16.31 -19.70
N GLY A 292 -14.32 -16.53 -18.73
CA GLY A 292 -14.23 -17.79 -18.00
C GLY A 292 -13.89 -17.51 -16.56
N ALA A 293 -14.26 -18.41 -15.65
CA ALA A 293 -14.03 -18.19 -14.23
C ALA A 293 -13.71 -19.48 -13.48
N HIS A 294 -12.73 -19.39 -12.58
CA HIS A 294 -12.52 -20.37 -11.52
C HIS A 294 -12.79 -19.74 -10.16
N ARG A 295 -13.40 -20.51 -9.28
CA ARG A 295 -13.46 -20.23 -7.85
C ARG A 295 -12.36 -21.02 -7.17
N ILE A 296 -11.44 -20.31 -6.53
CA ILE A 296 -10.39 -20.89 -5.71
C ILE A 296 -10.79 -20.68 -4.25
N SER A 297 -11.02 -21.77 -3.51
CA SER A 297 -11.41 -21.75 -2.11
C SER A 297 -10.43 -22.54 -1.24
N ILE A 298 -10.15 -22.03 -0.04
CA ILE A 298 -9.36 -22.72 0.99
C ILE A 298 -10.29 -23.01 2.17
N PRO A 299 -10.68 -24.28 2.38
CA PRO A 299 -11.62 -24.63 3.46
C PRO A 299 -10.97 -24.47 4.84
N LEU A 300 -11.77 -24.07 5.84
CA LEU A 300 -11.33 -23.83 7.22
C LEU A 300 -11.00 -25.12 7.99
N HIS A 301 -11.40 -26.29 7.49
CA HIS A 301 -11.22 -27.58 8.14
C HIS A 301 -10.52 -28.60 7.23
N SER A 302 -9.33 -29.04 7.64
CA SER A 302 -9.01 -30.47 7.69
C SER A 302 -7.84 -30.66 8.66
N ARG A 303 -7.85 -31.75 9.43
CA ARG A 303 -6.62 -32.26 10.05
C ARG A 303 -5.68 -32.63 8.90
N GLY A 304 -4.82 -31.70 8.49
CA GLY A 304 -3.94 -31.86 7.32
C GLY A 304 -3.52 -30.50 6.73
N ALA A 305 -2.60 -30.53 5.76
CA ALA A 305 -2.21 -29.33 5.04
C ALA A 305 -3.41 -28.78 4.25
N PRO A 306 -3.69 -27.45 4.28
CA PRO A 306 -4.79 -26.85 3.54
C PRO A 306 -4.69 -27.19 2.05
N ARG A 307 -5.71 -27.82 1.48
CA ARG A 307 -5.80 -28.09 0.04
C ARG A 307 -6.66 -27.02 -0.62
N GLU A 308 -6.08 -26.37 -1.61
CA GLU A 308 -6.77 -25.44 -2.50
C GLU A 308 -7.81 -26.22 -3.33
N ARG A 309 -9.07 -25.82 -3.25
CA ARG A 309 -10.15 -26.34 -4.08
C ARG A 309 -10.41 -25.35 -5.21
N LYS A 310 -10.49 -25.84 -6.44
CA LYS A 310 -10.70 -25.06 -7.65
C LYS A 310 -11.95 -25.56 -8.36
N ASP A 311 -12.99 -24.76 -8.38
CA ASP A 311 -14.26 -25.07 -9.05
C ASP A 311 -14.41 -24.21 -10.31
N VAL A 312 -14.90 -24.79 -11.41
CA VAL A 312 -15.21 -24.06 -12.64
C VAL A 312 -16.58 -23.42 -12.49
N ILE A 313 -16.67 -22.10 -12.67
CA ILE A 313 -17.91 -21.32 -12.54
C ILE A 313 -18.12 -20.37 -13.74
N SER A 314 -17.65 -20.79 -14.92
CA SER A 314 -17.69 -19.97 -16.14
C SER A 314 -19.12 -19.68 -16.60
N ASP A 315 -20.00 -20.68 -16.56
CA ASP A 315 -21.39 -20.55 -17.02
C ASP A 315 -22.19 -19.55 -16.17
N GLU A 316 -22.04 -19.62 -14.85
CA GLU A 316 -22.72 -18.75 -13.89
C GLU A 316 -22.22 -17.30 -14.00
N VAL A 317 -20.91 -17.11 -14.22
CA VAL A 317 -20.37 -15.76 -14.42
C VAL A 317 -20.85 -15.18 -15.75
N VAL A 318 -20.82 -15.94 -16.84
CA VAL A 318 -21.22 -15.48 -18.18
C VAL A 318 -22.71 -15.16 -18.25
N SER A 319 -23.56 -15.98 -17.60
CA SER A 319 -25.01 -15.72 -17.52
C SER A 319 -25.37 -14.49 -16.67
N SER A 320 -24.47 -14.04 -15.79
CA SER A 320 -24.68 -12.85 -14.97
C SER A 320 -24.22 -11.52 -15.60
N VAL A 321 -23.64 -11.56 -16.81
CA VAL A 321 -23.05 -10.38 -17.45
C VAL A 321 -24.14 -9.37 -17.81
N ARG A 322 -23.94 -8.12 -17.40
CA ARG A 322 -24.81 -6.99 -17.76
C ARG A 322 -23.97 -5.80 -18.20
N ILE A 323 -24.53 -4.93 -19.03
CA ILE A 323 -23.87 -3.70 -19.48
C ILE A 323 -24.14 -2.60 -18.46
N VAL A 324 -23.08 -1.94 -17.98
CA VAL A 324 -23.19 -0.76 -17.08
C VAL A 324 -23.02 0.53 -17.86
N GLU A 325 -21.98 0.59 -18.69
CA GLU A 325 -21.62 1.79 -19.44
C GLU A 325 -20.96 1.38 -20.76
N SER A 326 -21.31 2.06 -21.85
CA SER A 326 -20.60 1.96 -23.13
C SER A 326 -20.33 3.35 -23.67
N THR A 327 -19.12 3.87 -23.43
CA THR A 327 -18.68 5.17 -23.94
C THR A 327 -17.57 5.03 -24.97
N THR A 328 -17.19 6.14 -25.60
CA THR A 328 -16.03 6.19 -26.51
C THR A 328 -14.70 5.87 -25.82
N LYS A 329 -14.67 5.88 -24.47
CA LYS A 329 -13.49 5.58 -23.66
C LYS A 329 -13.36 4.08 -23.33
N GLY A 330 -14.47 3.34 -23.31
CA GLY A 330 -14.47 1.90 -23.06
C GLY A 330 -15.85 1.34 -22.69
N LEU A 331 -15.87 0.04 -22.45
CA LEU A 331 -17.05 -0.74 -22.07
C LEU A 331 -16.88 -1.22 -20.63
N VAL A 332 -17.91 -1.02 -19.81
CA VAL A 332 -17.97 -1.50 -18.44
C VAL A 332 -19.09 -2.54 -18.35
N LEU A 333 -18.71 -3.75 -17.93
CA LEU A 333 -19.63 -4.86 -17.70
C LEU A 333 -19.75 -5.13 -16.21
N CYS A 334 -20.95 -5.42 -15.75
CA CYS A 334 -21.20 -5.92 -14.41
C CYS A 334 -21.28 -7.44 -14.45
N LEU A 335 -20.59 -8.10 -13.51
CA LEU A 335 -20.64 -9.53 -13.28
C LEU A 335 -21.12 -9.72 -11.84
N GLN A 336 -22.03 -10.67 -11.62
CA GLN A 336 -22.38 -11.08 -10.27
C GLN A 336 -21.49 -12.25 -9.86
N TYR A 337 -20.99 -12.21 -8.63
CA TYR A 337 -20.28 -13.35 -8.10
C TYR A 337 -21.30 -14.46 -7.77
N PRO A 338 -21.23 -15.63 -8.43
CA PRO A 338 -22.12 -16.73 -8.08
C PRO A 338 -21.75 -17.21 -6.69
N VAL A 339 -22.66 -17.12 -5.73
CA VAL A 339 -22.49 -17.71 -4.39
C VAL A 339 -22.94 -19.15 -4.46
N ASP A 340 -22.17 -20.10 -3.92
CA ASP A 340 -22.65 -21.49 -3.80
C ASP A 340 -23.54 -21.61 -2.56
N PRO A 341 -24.87 -21.77 -2.72
CA PRO A 341 -25.79 -21.88 -1.59
C PRO A 341 -25.67 -23.22 -0.85
N ASN A 342 -25.06 -24.24 -1.46
CA ASN A 342 -24.89 -25.57 -0.88
C ASN A 342 -23.55 -25.71 -0.13
N SER A 343 -22.78 -24.63 -0.02
CA SER A 343 -21.53 -24.63 0.72
C SER A 343 -21.82 -24.73 2.23
N GLU A 344 -21.57 -25.90 2.80
CA GLU A 344 -21.74 -26.18 4.24
C GLU A 344 -20.88 -25.28 5.15
N PHE A 345 -19.82 -24.66 4.60
CA PHE A 345 -18.87 -23.84 5.36
C PHE A 345 -18.40 -22.61 4.59
N THR A 346 -18.37 -21.45 5.25
CA THR A 346 -17.66 -20.28 4.69
C THR A 346 -16.16 -20.56 4.59
N PRO A 347 -15.54 -20.49 3.39
CA PRO A 347 -14.12 -20.74 3.22
C PRO A 347 -13.28 -19.69 3.95
N ALA A 348 -12.05 -20.07 4.36
CA ALA A 348 -11.12 -19.17 5.04
C ALA A 348 -10.59 -18.08 4.10
N LYS A 349 -10.44 -18.44 2.82
CA LYS A 349 -10.09 -17.54 1.73
C LYS A 349 -10.79 -18.01 0.47
N GLU A 350 -11.32 -17.05 -0.28
CA GLU A 350 -11.99 -17.26 -1.56
C GLU A 350 -11.38 -16.27 -2.58
N THR A 351 -11.09 -16.74 -3.78
CA THR A 351 -10.52 -15.93 -4.85
C THR A 351 -11.21 -16.30 -6.16
N LEU A 352 -11.74 -15.31 -6.85
CA LEU A 352 -12.24 -15.45 -8.21
C LEU A 352 -11.08 -15.24 -9.18
N GLU A 353 -10.80 -16.24 -9.99
CA GLU A 353 -9.89 -16.15 -11.12
C GLU A 353 -10.71 -15.96 -12.39
N LEU A 354 -10.79 -14.71 -12.86
CA LEU A 354 -11.57 -14.29 -14.02
C LEU A 354 -10.68 -14.23 -15.27
N ALA A 355 -10.93 -15.09 -16.25
CA ALA A 355 -10.36 -15.02 -17.57
C ALA A 355 -11.19 -14.12 -18.50
N VAL A 356 -10.52 -13.16 -19.12
CA VAL A 356 -11.08 -12.25 -20.13
C VAL A 356 -10.39 -12.52 -21.45
N CYS A 357 -11.12 -13.04 -22.42
CA CYS A 357 -10.64 -13.35 -23.75
C CYS A 357 -11.21 -12.36 -24.75
N ILE A 358 -10.34 -11.64 -25.45
CA ILE A 358 -10.75 -10.78 -26.56
C ILE A 358 -10.22 -11.43 -27.84
N GLN A 359 -11.13 -11.73 -28.77
CA GLN A 359 -10.78 -12.27 -30.08
C GLN A 359 -10.89 -11.17 -31.13
N SER A 360 -9.90 -11.08 -32.01
CA SER A 360 -9.90 -10.17 -33.17
C SER A 360 -9.50 -10.93 -34.43
N VAL A 361 -10.07 -10.55 -35.57
CA VAL A 361 -9.66 -11.12 -36.86
C VAL A 361 -8.27 -10.61 -37.22
N ASN A 362 -7.32 -11.52 -37.47
CA ASN A 362 -5.96 -11.18 -37.90
C ASN A 362 -5.93 -10.85 -39.40
N GLY A 363 -4.77 -10.38 -39.91
CA GLY A 363 -4.61 -10.06 -41.34
C GLY A 363 -4.81 -11.24 -42.31
N LYS A 364 -4.92 -12.47 -41.79
CA LYS A 364 -5.19 -13.71 -42.56
C LYS A 364 -6.66 -14.14 -42.50
N GLY A 365 -7.53 -13.38 -41.81
CA GLY A 365 -8.96 -13.72 -41.68
C GLY A 365 -9.28 -14.72 -40.55
N GLU A 366 -8.30 -15.12 -39.75
CA GLU A 366 -8.48 -16.05 -38.62
C GLU A 366 -8.68 -15.29 -37.30
N TRP A 367 -9.39 -15.90 -36.36
CA TRP A 367 -9.58 -15.34 -35.02
C TRP A 367 -8.33 -15.53 -34.16
N ALA A 368 -7.64 -14.43 -33.86
CA ALA A 368 -6.58 -14.41 -32.86
C ALA A 368 -7.19 -14.15 -31.47
N SER A 369 -6.99 -15.07 -30.52
CA SER A 369 -7.49 -14.97 -29.15
C SER A 369 -6.43 -14.37 -28.22
N ARG A 370 -6.81 -13.40 -27.39
CA ARG A 370 -5.98 -12.83 -26.32
C ARG A 370 -6.66 -12.98 -24.98
N THR A 371 -6.24 -13.99 -24.21
CA THR A 371 -6.77 -14.24 -22.86
C THR A 371 -5.90 -13.61 -21.79
N ARG A 372 -6.52 -12.81 -20.93
CA ARG A 372 -5.94 -12.22 -19.72
C ARG A 372 -6.65 -12.79 -18.50
N VAL A 373 -5.97 -12.89 -17.38
CA VAL A 373 -6.55 -13.41 -16.13
C VAL A 373 -6.44 -12.37 -15.04
N ILE A 374 -7.49 -12.20 -14.25
CA ILE A 374 -7.58 -11.27 -13.13
C ILE A 374 -7.90 -12.11 -11.89
N HIS A 375 -7.10 -11.98 -10.84
CA HIS A 375 -7.41 -12.54 -9.52
C HIS A 375 -8.05 -11.46 -8.66
N LEU A 376 -9.22 -11.76 -8.10
CA LEU A 376 -9.93 -10.84 -7.24
C LEU A 376 -10.58 -11.57 -6.06
N ASP A 377 -10.68 -10.87 -4.93
CA ASP A 377 -11.43 -11.34 -3.76
C ASP A 377 -12.89 -10.90 -3.97
N PRO A 378 -13.84 -11.82 -4.18
CA PRO A 378 -15.21 -11.47 -4.55
C PRO A 378 -15.97 -10.72 -3.45
N ARG A 379 -15.47 -10.75 -2.21
CA ARG A 379 -16.05 -10.01 -1.07
C ARG A 379 -15.23 -8.76 -0.71
N GLY A 380 -14.15 -8.51 -1.44
CA GLY A 380 -13.26 -7.39 -1.24
C GLY A 380 -13.69 -6.13 -1.99
N ASP A 381 -12.86 -5.10 -1.88
CA ASP A 381 -13.01 -3.79 -2.49
C ASP A 381 -11.74 -3.37 -3.24
N GLY A 382 -11.88 -2.56 -4.29
CA GLY A 382 -10.76 -1.89 -4.97
C GLY A 382 -10.54 -2.32 -6.42
N HIS A 383 -9.35 -2.02 -6.93
CA HIS A 383 -8.94 -2.21 -8.32
C HIS A 383 -8.03 -3.44 -8.46
N PHE A 384 -8.33 -4.31 -9.42
CA PHE A 384 -7.68 -5.59 -9.66
C PHE A 384 -7.19 -5.67 -11.11
N SER A 385 -5.88 -5.66 -11.29
CA SER A 385 -5.24 -5.69 -12.60
C SER A 385 -5.00 -7.12 -13.10
N VAL A 386 -4.69 -7.26 -14.38
CA VAL A 386 -4.27 -8.53 -14.99
C VAL A 386 -3.06 -9.11 -14.27
N VAL A 387 -3.16 -10.39 -13.92
CA VAL A 387 -2.12 -11.21 -13.32
C VAL A 387 -1.07 -11.57 -14.37
N ALA A 388 0.20 -11.67 -13.96
CA ALA A 388 1.26 -12.12 -14.86
C ALA A 388 0.96 -13.53 -15.40
N PRO A 389 1.15 -13.81 -16.71
CA PRO A 389 0.83 -15.11 -17.30
C PRO A 389 1.48 -16.30 -16.58
N GLU A 390 2.69 -16.10 -16.05
CA GLU A 390 3.47 -17.11 -15.30
C GLU A 390 2.83 -17.55 -13.98
N LEU A 391 1.99 -16.70 -13.39
CA LEU A 391 1.29 -17.00 -12.13
C LEU A 391 -0.02 -17.76 -12.36
N VAL A 392 -0.45 -17.92 -13.62
CA VAL A 392 -1.66 -18.64 -13.99
C VAL A 392 -1.28 -20.07 -14.34
N LYS A 393 -1.51 -21.01 -13.41
CA LYS A 393 -1.20 -22.43 -13.62
C LYS A 393 -2.06 -23.06 -14.72
N GLU A 394 -3.35 -22.73 -14.74
CA GLU A 394 -4.32 -23.29 -15.67
C GLU A 394 -5.46 -22.29 -15.86
N LYS A 395 -5.69 -21.89 -17.12
CA LYS A 395 -6.68 -20.87 -17.47
C LYS A 395 -8.10 -21.41 -17.35
N PRO A 396 -9.05 -20.61 -16.85
CA PRO A 396 -10.47 -20.93 -16.90
C PRO A 396 -10.96 -21.30 -18.31
N PRO A 397 -11.86 -22.28 -18.44
CA PRO A 397 -12.52 -22.54 -19.72
C PRO A 397 -13.34 -21.30 -20.10
N VAL A 398 -13.01 -20.73 -21.24
CA VAL A 398 -13.61 -19.48 -21.73
C VAL A 398 -14.84 -19.80 -22.56
N LEU A 399 -15.95 -19.16 -22.22
CA LEU A 399 -17.20 -19.18 -22.98
C LEU A 399 -17.37 -17.84 -23.70
N LEU A 400 -17.89 -17.86 -24.92
CA LEU A 400 -18.18 -16.63 -25.66
C LEU A 400 -19.38 -15.93 -25.04
N VAL A 401 -19.26 -14.61 -24.88
CA VAL A 401 -20.37 -13.77 -24.40
C VAL A 401 -21.24 -13.44 -25.60
N GLU A 402 -22.53 -13.73 -25.50
CA GLU A 402 -23.52 -13.36 -26.51
C GLU A 402 -23.91 -11.90 -26.37
N THR A 403 -23.02 -11.02 -26.84
CA THR A 403 -23.14 -9.56 -26.73
C THR A 403 -24.46 -8.95 -27.23
N PRO A 404 -25.17 -9.52 -28.23
CA PRO A 404 -26.48 -9.00 -28.64
C PRO A 404 -27.61 -9.20 -27.62
N PHE A 405 -27.46 -10.11 -26.65
CA PHE A 405 -28.50 -10.44 -25.66
C PHE A 405 -28.19 -9.92 -24.26
N LEU A 406 -27.16 -9.08 -24.12
CA LEU A 406 -26.81 -8.50 -22.82
C LEU A 406 -27.83 -7.44 -22.39
N GLU A 407 -28.32 -7.58 -21.16
CA GLU A 407 -29.21 -6.61 -20.53
C GLU A 407 -28.43 -5.42 -19.95
N LEU A 408 -29.08 -4.26 -19.82
CA LEU A 408 -28.55 -3.17 -19.00
C LEU A 408 -28.63 -3.53 -17.51
N ALA A 409 -27.60 -3.18 -16.76
CA ALA A 409 -27.63 -3.27 -15.30
C ALA A 409 -28.63 -2.25 -14.72
N ASP A 410 -29.24 -2.57 -13.57
CA ASP A 410 -30.21 -1.69 -12.89
C ASP A 410 -29.65 -0.31 -12.54
N HIS A 411 -28.32 -0.20 -12.43
CA HIS A 411 -27.57 1.02 -12.13
C HIS A 411 -26.76 1.55 -13.32
N ALA A 412 -27.07 1.11 -14.54
CA ALA A 412 -26.48 1.68 -15.75
C ALA A 412 -26.84 3.17 -15.89
N GLU A 413 -25.91 3.96 -16.43
CA GLU A 413 -26.08 5.41 -16.63
C GLU A 413 -26.90 5.78 -17.87
#